data_AF-A0AA43AYP7-F1
#
_entry.id   AF-A0AA43AYP7-F1
#
_cell.length_a   1.000
_cell.length_b   1.000
_cell.length_c   1.000
_cell.angle_alpha   90.00
_cell.angle_beta   90.00
_cell.angle_gamma   90.00
#
_symmetry.space_group_name_H-M   'P 1'
#
loop_
_entity.id
_entity.type
_entity.pdbx_description
1 polymer ?
#
loop_
_entity_poly.entity_id
_entity_poly.type
_entity_poly.pdbx_seq_one_letter_code
_entity_poly.pdbx_strand_id
1 'polypeptide(L)' 'MNWKKLIQDLVARGMTQSQIAAEVGLKQSTVAGILAGGQKDMKWHNGEKLRALHSRICGKDQSAK' A
#
# COMPACT_ATOMS: atom_id res chain seq x y z
N MET A 1 0.98 -11.23 -5.67
CA MET A 1 1.59 -9.99 -5.11
C MET A 1 1.19 -9.87 -3.64
N ASN A 2 2.07 -9.47 -2.71
CA ASN A 2 1.70 -9.38 -1.29
C ASN A 2 1.32 -7.92 -0.92
N TRP A 3 0.07 -7.53 -1.22
CA TRP A 3 -0.43 -6.17 -0.99
C TRP A 3 -0.39 -5.76 0.48
N LYS A 4 -0.69 -6.72 1.37
CA LYS A 4 -0.61 -6.53 2.82
C LYS A 4 0.78 -6.07 3.24
N LYS A 5 1.84 -6.71 2.73
CA LYS A 5 3.22 -6.33 3.03
C LYS A 5 3.52 -4.89 2.61
N LEU A 6 3.11 -4.48 1.40
CA LEU A 6 3.33 -3.10 0.93
C LEU A 6 2.63 -2.07 1.80
N ILE A 7 1.39 -2.36 2.22
CA ILE A 7 0.65 -1.47 3.13
C ILE A 7 1.33 -1.42 4.51
N GLN A 8 1.80 -2.54 5.03
CA GLN A 8 2.53 -2.59 6.30
C GLN A 8 3.83 -1.77 6.26
N ASP A 9 4.60 -1.83 5.18
CA ASP A 9 5.80 -1.00 4.98
C ASP A 9 5.46 0.50 4.99
N LEU A 10 4.40 0.90 4.28
CA LEU A 10 3.92 2.28 4.28
C LEU A 10 3.47 2.75 5.67
N VAL A 11 2.81 1.87 6.43
CA VAL A 11 2.41 2.15 7.81
C VAL A 11 3.63 2.26 8.74
N ALA A 12 4.64 1.41 8.56
CA ALA A 12 5.89 1.48 9.31
C ALA A 12 6.66 2.78 9.05
N ARG A 13 6.49 3.39 7.88
CA ARG A 13 7.02 4.73 7.53
C ARG A 13 6.17 5.88 8.07
N GLY A 14 5.12 5.60 8.85
CA GLY A 14 4.27 6.61 9.48
C GLY A 14 3.03 7.01 8.69
N MET A 15 2.71 6.34 7.57
CA MET A 15 1.45 6.60 6.86
C MET A 15 0.27 5.91 7.55
N THR A 16 -0.86 6.58 7.61
CA THR A 16 -2.12 5.98 8.08
C THR A 16 -2.85 5.26 6.94
N GLN A 17 -3.73 4.31 7.29
CA GLN A 17 -4.54 3.60 6.30
C GLN A 17 -5.41 4.54 5.44
N SER A 18 -5.91 5.65 6.03
CA SER A 18 -6.69 6.67 5.32
C SER A 18 -5.84 7.44 4.31
N GLN A 19 -4.60 7.79 4.65
CA GLN A 19 -3.69 8.47 3.73
C GLN A 19 -3.31 7.54 2.57
N ILE A 20 -2.98 6.28 2.86
CA ILE A 20 -2.68 5.28 1.83
C ILE A 20 -3.87 5.16 0.89
N ALA A 21 -5.08 5.01 1.44
CA ALA A 21 -6.31 4.90 0.66
C ALA A 21 -6.54 6.13 -0.24
N ALA A 22 -6.37 7.34 0.29
CA ALA A 22 -6.51 8.58 -0.48
C ALA A 22 -5.53 8.63 -1.65
N GLU A 23 -4.26 8.29 -1.42
CA GLU A 23 -3.21 8.29 -2.44
C GLU A 23 -3.46 7.27 -3.56
N VAL A 24 -4.00 6.09 -3.23
CA VAL A 24 -4.28 5.05 -4.23
C VAL A 24 -5.69 5.12 -4.83
N GLY A 25 -6.55 6.03 -4.34
CA GLY A 25 -7.93 6.18 -4.77
C GLY A 25 -8.85 5.04 -4.28
N LEU A 26 -8.61 4.54 -3.07
CA LEU A 26 -9.41 3.52 -2.40
C LEU A 26 -10.14 4.10 -1.18
N LYS A 27 -11.03 3.30 -0.59
CA LYS A 27 -11.58 3.57 0.75
C LYS A 27 -10.66 3.00 1.82
N GLN A 28 -10.57 3.66 2.97
CA GLN A 28 -9.81 3.16 4.12
C GLN A 28 -10.25 1.75 4.54
N SER A 29 -11.55 1.44 4.44
CA SER A 29 -12.09 0.10 4.72
C SER A 29 -11.54 -0.98 3.78
N THR A 30 -11.23 -0.64 2.53
CA THR A 30 -10.56 -1.57 1.59
C THR A 30 -9.13 -1.87 2.05
N VAL A 31 -8.40 -0.85 2.49
CA VAL A 31 -7.03 -1.02 3.04
C VAL A 31 -7.07 -1.88 4.31
N ALA A 32 -8.02 -1.63 5.20
CA ALA A 32 -8.25 -2.45 6.39
C ALA A 32 -8.59 -3.91 6.05
N GLY A 33 -9.45 -4.13 5.05
CA GLY A 33 -9.82 -5.48 4.59
C GLY A 33 -8.64 -6.28 4.02
N ILE A 34 -7.73 -5.61 3.31
CA ILE A 34 -6.47 -6.21 2.82
C ILE A 34 -5.55 -6.58 4.00
N LEU A 35 -5.40 -5.69 4.98
CA LEU A 35 -4.59 -5.94 6.18
C LEU A 35 -5.15 -7.10 7.04
N ALA A 36 -6.47 -7.17 7.17
CA ALA A 36 -7.18 -8.25 7.86
C ALA A 36 -7.08 -9.59 7.12
N GLY A 37 -6.60 -9.60 5.87
CA GLY A 37 -6.49 -10.81 5.05
C GLY A 37 -7.80 -11.24 4.38
N GLY A 38 -8.85 -10.42 4.49
CA GLY A 38 -10.15 -10.67 3.84
C GLY A 38 -10.13 -10.43 2.33
N GLN A 39 -9.16 -9.66 1.83
CA GLN A 39 -9.01 -9.40 0.39
C GLN A 39 -7.57 -9.68 -0.07
N LYS A 40 -7.39 -10.77 -0.83
CA LYS A 40 -6.09 -11.16 -1.41
C LYS A 40 -5.81 -10.47 -2.75
N ASP A 41 -6.88 -10.08 -3.44
CA ASP A 41 -6.81 -9.51 -4.77
C ASP A 41 -7.40 -8.10 -4.81
N MET A 42 -6.87 -7.29 -5.72
CA MET A 42 -7.27 -5.92 -5.93
C MET A 42 -7.25 -5.67 -7.44
N LYS A 43 -8.13 -4.79 -7.93
CA LYS A 43 -8.12 -4.37 -9.33
C LYS A 43 -6.72 -3.91 -9.71
N TRP A 44 -6.22 -4.37 -10.86
CA TRP A 44 -4.86 -4.14 -11.33
C TRP A 44 -4.41 -2.67 -11.22
N HIS A 45 -5.26 -1.73 -11.66
CA HIS A 45 -5.03 -0.27 -11.57
C HIS A 45 -4.72 0.22 -10.14
N ASN A 46 -5.43 -0.30 -9.14
CA ASN A 46 -5.21 0.09 -7.74
C ASN A 46 -3.93 -0.56 -7.19
N GLY A 47 -3.58 -1.76 -7.67
CA GLY A 47 -2.32 -2.44 -7.37
C GLY A 47 -1.10 -1.70 -7.88
N GLU A 48 -1.16 -1.21 -9.12
CA GLU A 48 -0.13 -0.34 -9.72
C GLU A 48 0.08 0.93 -8.90
N LYS A 49 -1.00 1.63 -8.54
CA LYS A 49 -0.91 2.84 -7.69
C LYS A 49 -0.29 2.56 -6.33
N LEU A 50 -0.69 1.46 -5.67
CA LEU A 50 -0.11 1.06 -4.38
C LEU A 50 1.38 0.73 -4.50
N ARG A 51 1.78 0.05 -5.59
CA ARG A 51 3.19 -0.24 -5.88
C ARG A 51 3.98 1.04 -6.12
N ALA A 52 3.43 1.98 -6.90
CA ALA A 52 4.06 3.27 -7.16
C ALA A 52 4.22 4.10 -5.87
N LEU A 53 3.18 4.16 -5.03
CA LEU A 53 3.22 4.82 -3.72
C LEU A 53 4.30 4.19 -2.83
N HIS A 54 4.31 2.86 -2.73
CA HIS A 54 5.33 2.14 -1.97
C HIS A 54 6.74 2.42 -2.51
N SER A 55 6.94 2.42 -3.83
CA SER A 55 8.22 2.75 -4.44
C SER A 55 8.66 4.19 -4.13
N ARG A 56 7.72 5.14 -4.08
CA ARG A 56 8.02 6.55 -3.79
C ARG A 56 8.45 6.78 -2.34
N ILE A 57 7.83 6.05 -1.40
CA ILE A 57 8.05 6.22 0.04
C ILE A 57 9.17 5.31 0.57
N CYS A 58 9.16 4.03 0.19
CA CYS A 58 10.15 3.03 0.64
C CYS A 58 11.30 2.83 -0.36
N GLY A 59 11.12 3.12 -1.65
CA GLY A 59 12.15 2.91 -2.66
C GLY A 59 13.32 3.91 -2.59
N LYS A 60 13.18 5.02 -1.86
CA LYS A 60 14.33 5.90 -1.55
C LYS A 60 15.36 5.26 -0.61
N ASP A 61 15.03 4.13 0.00
CA ASP A 61 15.94 3.33 0.84
C ASP A 61 16.68 2.23 0.03
N GLN A 62 16.25 1.92 -1.20
CA GLN A 62 16.81 0.82 -2.00
C GLN A 62 17.80 1.28 -3.10
N SER A 63 18.14 2.56 -3.18
CA SER A 63 19.21 3.08 -4.04
C SER A 63 20.57 3.15 -3.31
N ALA A 64 20.85 2.17 -2.46
CA ALA A 64 22.17 1.96 -1.87
C ALA A 64 22.48 0.47 -1.82
N LYS A 65 22.74 -0.11 -3.01
CA LYS A 65 23.67 -1.22 -3.20
C LYS A 65 23.99 -1.42 -4.67
#